data_AF-A0A7Y5BK99-F1
#
_entry.id   AF-A0A7Y5BK99-F1
#
_cell.length_a   1.000
_cell.length_b   1.000
_cell.length_c   1.000
_cell.angle_alpha   90.00
_cell.angle_beta   90.00
_cell.angle_gamma   90.00
#
_symmetry.space_group_name_H-M   'P 1'
#
loop_
_entity.id
_entity.type
_entity.pdbx_description
1 polymer ?
#
loop_
_entity_poly.entity_id
_entity_poly.type
_entity_poly.pdbx_seq_one_letter_code
_entity_poly.pdbx_strand_id
1 'polypeptide(L)'
;MTLLLIVQVLHILSGTIWICSFIFIYFFLWPSFVKNNSEEALNIKNSLRVSLRNIVGLAGTLSIALGIFRGVYYSGINSWESLFTPYGRTFLAANLITLVLLIVGRVYGHNLVALPWKDEKTKNKSLKKIYLAGVFILFFYILLLFTMVAMRFGGI
;
A
#
# COMPACT_ATOMS: atom_id res chain seq x y z
N MET A 1 -11.09 25.43 -9.88
CA MET A 1 -11.86 24.60 -8.93
C MET A 1 -12.01 23.15 -9.40
N THR A 2 -12.33 22.91 -10.69
CA THR A 2 -12.54 21.57 -11.26
C THR A 2 -11.33 20.64 -11.21
N LEU A 3 -10.13 21.12 -11.53
CA LEU A 3 -8.90 20.30 -11.55
C LEU A 3 -8.52 19.74 -10.17
N LEU A 4 -8.63 20.57 -9.11
CA LEU A 4 -8.38 20.15 -7.74
C LEU A 4 -9.31 19.01 -7.31
N LEU A 5 -10.59 19.13 -7.65
CA LEU A 5 -11.59 18.08 -7.36
C LEU A 5 -11.24 16.79 -8.08
N ILE A 6 -10.87 16.86 -9.36
CA ILE A 6 -10.45 15.70 -10.15
C ILE A 6 -9.23 15.01 -9.51
N VAL A 7 -8.18 15.78 -9.18
CA VAL A 7 -6.97 15.26 -8.51
C VAL A 7 -7.33 14.59 -7.19
N GLN A 8 -8.18 15.22 -6.38
CA GLN A 8 -8.62 14.68 -5.10
C GLN A 8 -9.38 13.36 -5.28
N VAL A 9 -10.33 13.30 -6.21
CA VAL A 9 -11.10 12.08 -6.49
C VAL A 9 -10.18 10.97 -6.99
N LEU A 10 -9.30 11.25 -7.95
CA LEU A 10 -8.36 10.26 -8.47
C LEU A 10 -7.39 9.76 -7.39
N HIS A 11 -6.91 10.65 -6.51
CA HIS A 11 -6.05 10.28 -5.39
C HIS A 11 -6.76 9.32 -4.42
N ILE A 12 -8.02 9.62 -4.08
CA ILE A 12 -8.84 8.79 -3.18
C ILE A 12 -9.15 7.43 -3.83
N LEU A 13 -9.51 7.41 -5.11
CA LEU A 13 -9.82 6.18 -5.84
C LEU A 13 -8.58 5.30 -5.97
N SER A 14 -7.45 5.86 -6.42
CA SER A 14 -6.19 5.12 -6.53
C SER A 14 -5.70 4.60 -5.17
N GLY A 15 -5.79 5.42 -4.11
CA GLY A 15 -5.47 5.00 -2.74
C GLY A 15 -6.37 3.86 -2.24
N THR A 16 -7.68 3.95 -2.49
CA THR A 16 -8.65 2.89 -2.14
C THR A 16 -8.34 1.60 -2.87
N ILE A 17 -8.11 1.65 -4.20
CA ILE A 17 -7.74 0.47 -4.99
C ILE A 17 -6.45 -0.15 -4.44
N TRP A 18 -5.48 0.68 -4.09
CA TRP A 18 -4.20 0.22 -3.55
C TRP A 18 -4.38 -0.53 -2.23
N ILE A 19 -5.11 0.05 -1.27
CA ILE A 19 -5.41 -0.55 0.04
C ILE A 19 -6.21 -1.85 -0.10
N CYS A 20 -7.32 -1.81 -0.84
CA CYS A 20 -8.18 -2.99 -1.03
C CYS A 20 -7.42 -4.12 -1.70
N SER A 21 -6.53 -3.81 -2.66
CA SER A 21 -5.68 -4.82 -3.28
C SER A 21 -4.75 -5.47 -2.27
N PHE A 22 -4.13 -4.70 -1.36
CA PHE A 22 -3.29 -5.28 -0.30
C PHE A 22 -4.09 -6.17 0.65
N ILE A 23 -5.28 -5.74 1.08
CA ILE A 23 -6.15 -6.55 1.94
C ILE A 23 -6.50 -7.87 1.24
N PHE A 24 -6.97 -7.79 0.00
CA PHE A 24 -7.31 -8.96 -0.80
C PHE A 24 -6.10 -9.90 -0.94
N ILE A 25 -4.96 -9.35 -1.32
CA ILE A 25 -3.74 -10.12 -1.60
C ILE A 25 -3.23 -10.86 -0.34
N TYR A 26 -3.13 -10.17 0.79
CA TYR A 26 -2.47 -10.71 1.98
C TYR A 26 -3.41 -11.53 2.88
N PHE A 27 -4.70 -11.23 2.91
CA PHE A 27 -5.63 -11.95 3.78
C PHE A 27 -6.42 -13.06 3.07
N PHE A 28 -6.56 -12.97 1.74
CA PHE A 28 -7.37 -13.92 0.97
C PHE A 28 -6.53 -14.66 -0.08
N LEU A 29 -5.91 -13.94 -1.00
CA LEU A 29 -5.31 -14.55 -2.19
C LEU A 29 -4.07 -15.40 -1.86
N TRP A 30 -3.03 -14.80 -1.28
CA TRP A 30 -1.80 -15.54 -0.95
C TRP A 30 -2.04 -16.67 0.05
N PRO A 31 -2.82 -16.49 1.13
CA PRO A 31 -3.16 -17.60 2.00
C PRO A 31 -3.88 -18.75 1.29
N SER A 32 -4.75 -18.46 0.31
CA SER A 32 -5.46 -19.51 -0.44
C SER A 32 -4.51 -20.34 -1.29
N PHE A 33 -3.54 -19.69 -1.96
CA PHE A 33 -2.46 -20.41 -2.64
C PHE A 33 -1.66 -21.25 -1.65
N VAL A 34 -1.32 -20.72 -0.48
CA VAL A 34 -0.59 -21.44 0.59
C VAL A 34 -1.41 -22.57 1.23
N LYS A 35 -2.73 -22.62 1.04
CA LYS A 35 -3.56 -23.71 1.56
C LYS A 35 -3.72 -24.84 0.53
N ASN A 36 -3.85 -24.50 -0.75
CA ASN A 36 -4.15 -25.48 -1.81
C ASN A 36 -2.89 -26.23 -2.31
N ASN A 37 -1.72 -25.57 -2.39
CA ASN A 37 -0.43 -26.12 -2.88
C ASN A 37 -0.42 -26.90 -4.22
N SER A 38 -1.53 -27.00 -4.95
CA SER A 38 -1.58 -27.80 -6.17
C SER A 38 -0.72 -27.19 -7.27
N GLU A 39 -0.28 -28.03 -8.22
CA GLU A 39 0.49 -27.56 -9.37
C GLU A 39 -0.30 -26.53 -10.19
N GLU A 40 -1.61 -26.73 -10.37
CA GLU A 40 -2.47 -25.75 -11.03
C GLU A 40 -2.53 -24.44 -10.26
N ALA A 41 -2.63 -24.49 -8.92
CA ALA A 41 -2.65 -23.31 -8.07
C ALA A 41 -1.33 -22.52 -8.19
N LEU A 42 -0.19 -23.19 -8.30
CA LEU A 42 1.11 -22.54 -8.50
C LEU A 42 1.22 -21.89 -9.89
N ASN A 43 0.66 -22.51 -10.92
CA ASN A 43 0.61 -21.94 -12.28
C ASN A 43 -0.27 -20.67 -12.32
N ILE A 44 -1.45 -20.72 -11.70
CA ILE A 44 -2.34 -19.56 -11.57
C ILE A 44 -1.67 -18.44 -10.76
N LYS A 45 -0.99 -18.79 -9.66
CA LYS A 45 -0.24 -17.80 -8.87
C LYS A 45 0.78 -17.06 -9.72
N ASN A 46 1.56 -17.79 -10.53
CA ASN A 46 2.62 -17.21 -11.35
C ASN A 46 2.07 -16.28 -12.43
N SER A 47 0.95 -16.64 -13.08
CA SER A 47 0.29 -15.77 -14.06
C SER A 47 -0.31 -14.52 -13.40
N LEU A 48 -0.97 -14.66 -12.26
CA LEU A 48 -1.56 -13.53 -11.53
C LEU A 48 -0.53 -12.57 -10.95
N ARG A 49 0.65 -13.05 -10.56
CA ARG A 49 1.68 -12.24 -9.91
C ARG A 49 2.07 -11.01 -10.74
N VAL A 50 2.21 -11.16 -12.05
CA VAL A 50 2.60 -10.05 -12.94
C VAL A 50 1.49 -9.02 -13.03
N SER A 51 0.25 -9.46 -13.28
CA SER A 51 -0.92 -8.57 -13.38
C SER A 51 -1.18 -7.83 -12.07
N LEU A 52 -1.12 -8.53 -10.92
CA LEU A 52 -1.29 -7.91 -9.61
C LEU A 52 -0.17 -6.91 -9.31
N ARG A 53 1.09 -7.23 -9.64
CA ARG A 53 2.20 -6.28 -9.50
C ARG A 53 1.94 -5.01 -10.28
N ASN A 54 1.44 -5.12 -11.51
CA ASN A 54 1.19 -3.96 -12.36
C ASN A 54 0.00 -3.14 -11.83
N ILE A 55 -1.12 -3.77 -11.46
CA ILE A 55 -2.30 -3.08 -10.93
C ILE A 55 -1.97 -2.37 -9.61
N VAL A 56 -1.37 -3.09 -8.65
CA VAL A 56 -0.98 -2.54 -7.34
C VAL A 56 0.08 -1.45 -7.50
N GLY A 57 1.07 -1.69 -8.38
CA GLY A 57 2.13 -0.73 -8.67
C GLY A 57 1.59 0.56 -9.29
N LEU A 58 0.68 0.46 -10.25
CA LEU A 58 0.03 1.62 -10.88
C LEU A 58 -0.86 2.36 -9.89
N ALA A 59 -1.72 1.66 -9.15
CA ALA A 59 -2.59 2.26 -8.15
C ALA A 59 -1.78 3.00 -7.07
N GLY A 60 -0.71 2.38 -6.56
CA GLY A 60 0.20 3.01 -5.61
C GLY A 60 0.93 4.22 -6.20
N THR A 61 1.50 4.09 -7.40
CA THR A 61 2.21 5.19 -8.07
C THR A 61 1.29 6.39 -8.30
N LEU A 62 0.07 6.15 -8.79
CA LEU A 62 -0.93 7.21 -8.99
C LEU A 62 -1.33 7.85 -7.66
N SER A 63 -1.59 7.05 -6.63
CA SER A 63 -1.96 7.58 -5.31
C SER A 63 -0.86 8.48 -4.76
N ILE A 64 0.40 8.04 -4.80
CA ILE A 64 1.54 8.82 -4.32
C ILE A 64 1.73 10.09 -5.14
N ALA A 65 1.75 9.98 -6.47
CA ALA A 65 1.97 11.12 -7.36
C ALA A 65 0.88 12.18 -7.19
N LEU A 66 -0.39 11.78 -7.13
CA LEU A 66 -1.51 12.70 -6.93
C LEU A 66 -1.51 13.30 -5.51
N GLY A 67 -1.08 12.55 -4.50
CA GLY A 67 -0.94 13.03 -3.12
C GLY A 67 0.13 14.11 -3.01
N ILE A 68 1.31 13.87 -3.59
CA ILE A 68 2.41 14.86 -3.66
C ILE A 68 1.97 16.08 -4.45
N PHE A 69 1.40 15.88 -5.64
CA PHE A 69 0.92 16.96 -6.50
C PHE A 69 -0.10 17.84 -5.76
N ARG A 70 -1.05 17.21 -5.05
CA ARG A 70 -2.02 17.93 -4.22
C ARG A 70 -1.34 18.74 -3.12
N GLY A 71 -0.41 18.15 -2.37
CA GLY A 71 0.27 18.82 -1.24
C GLY A 71 1.08 20.04 -1.69
N VAL A 72 1.84 19.89 -2.78
CA VAL A 72 2.72 20.93 -3.32
C VAL A 72 1.92 22.06 -3.96
N TYR A 73 1.02 21.74 -4.89
CA TYR A 73 0.39 22.78 -5.72
C TYR A 73 -0.91 23.35 -5.14
N TYR A 74 -1.56 22.65 -4.20
CA TYR A 74 -2.89 23.04 -3.72
C TYR A 74 -3.02 23.14 -2.21
N SER A 75 -1.95 22.92 -1.45
CA SER A 75 -2.02 22.90 0.02
C SER A 75 -0.85 23.57 0.73
N GLY A 76 -0.03 24.34 0.00
CA GLY A 76 0.88 25.32 0.59
C GLY A 76 2.30 24.84 0.87
N ILE A 77 2.72 23.66 0.37
CA ILE A 77 4.14 23.26 0.41
C ILE A 77 4.89 23.95 -0.73
N ASN A 78 5.28 25.20 -0.49
CA ASN A 78 6.01 26.05 -1.44
C ASN A 78 7.48 26.29 -1.04
N SER A 79 7.89 25.89 0.16
CA SER A 79 9.26 26.03 0.66
C SER A 79 9.60 24.93 1.68
N TRP A 80 10.88 24.84 2.07
CA TRP A 80 11.32 23.97 3.16
C TRP A 80 10.72 24.37 4.52
N GLU A 81 10.50 25.67 4.75
CA GLU A 81 9.88 26.16 5.99
C GLU A 81 8.44 25.68 6.14
N SER A 82 7.72 25.53 5.03
CA SER A 82 6.34 25.04 5.00
C SER A 82 6.21 23.64 5.59
N LEU A 83 7.28 22.83 5.62
CA LEU A 83 7.30 21.50 6.23
C LEU A 83 7.23 21.52 7.77
N PHE A 84 7.57 22.65 8.41
CA PHE A 84 7.49 22.79 9.86
C PHE A 84 6.10 23.23 10.35
N THR A 85 5.23 23.67 9.44
CA THR A 85 3.83 23.95 9.78
C THR A 85 3.08 22.67 10.19
N PRO A 86 1.96 22.76 10.93
CA PRO A 86 1.12 21.61 11.24
C PRO A 86 0.76 20.75 10.01
N TYR A 87 0.33 21.41 8.93
CA TYR A 87 0.08 20.76 7.65
C TYR A 87 1.35 20.11 7.06
N GLY A 88 2.47 20.84 7.03
CA GLY A 88 3.75 20.34 6.53
C GLY A 88 4.26 19.09 7.25
N ARG A 89 4.11 19.03 8.57
CA ARG A 89 4.50 17.88 9.39
C ARG A 89 3.67 16.65 9.07
N THR A 90 2.36 16.81 8.93
CA THR A 90 1.45 15.70 8.55
C THR A 90 1.69 15.24 7.10
N PHE A 91 1.97 16.17 6.18
CA PHE A 91 2.39 15.85 4.81
C PHE A 91 3.70 15.05 4.79
N LEU A 92 4.71 15.49 5.55
CA LEU A 92 5.99 14.79 5.66
C LEU A 92 5.81 13.39 6.26
N ALA A 93 5.03 13.26 7.33
CA ALA A 93 4.71 11.98 7.95
C ALA A 93 4.05 11.01 6.95
N ALA A 94 3.09 11.48 6.15
CA ALA A 94 2.45 10.68 5.12
C ALA A 94 3.45 10.16 4.07
N ASN A 95 4.40 11.00 3.64
CA ASN A 95 5.44 10.59 2.69
C ASN A 95 6.43 9.58 3.30
N LEU A 96 6.82 9.76 4.56
CA LEU A 96 7.70 8.81 5.27
C LEU A 96 7.00 7.46 5.48
N ILE A 97 5.73 7.46 5.88
CA ILE A 97 4.95 6.23 6.01
C ILE A 97 4.84 5.52 4.65
N THR A 98 4.57 6.27 3.59
CA THR A 98 4.53 5.74 2.22
C THR A 98 5.85 5.08 1.84
N LEU A 99 6.97 5.72 2.15
CA LEU A 99 8.31 5.15 1.89
C LEU A 99 8.51 3.83 2.65
N VAL A 100 8.12 3.78 3.93
CA VAL A 100 8.15 2.55 4.72
C VAL A 100 7.29 1.46 4.07
N LEU A 101 6.08 1.78 3.62
CA LEU A 101 5.20 0.84 2.92
C LEU A 101 5.83 0.30 1.63
N LEU A 102 6.50 1.15 0.84
CA LEU A 102 7.21 0.71 -0.37
C LEU A 102 8.36 -0.25 -0.05
N ILE A 103 9.13 0.04 1.00
CA ILE A 103 10.23 -0.82 1.47
C ILE A 103 9.67 -2.17 1.93
N VAL A 104 8.63 -2.16 2.76
CA VAL A 104 7.94 -3.37 3.25
C VAL A 104 7.39 -4.16 2.08
N GLY A 105 6.67 -3.52 1.16
CA GLY A 105 6.13 -4.17 -0.03
C GLY A 105 7.21 -4.85 -0.86
N ARG A 106 8.39 -4.24 -1.00
CA ARG A 106 9.54 -4.83 -1.69
C ARG A 106 10.15 -6.01 -0.93
N VAL A 107 10.42 -5.85 0.38
CA VAL A 107 11.09 -6.86 1.21
C VAL A 107 10.22 -8.10 1.38
N TYR A 108 8.94 -7.91 1.67
CA TYR A 108 8.02 -9.02 1.89
C TYR A 108 7.44 -9.55 0.56
N GLY A 109 7.09 -8.69 -0.39
CA GLY A 109 6.47 -9.12 -1.66
C GLY A 109 7.38 -9.96 -2.58
N HIS A 110 8.70 -9.84 -2.47
CA HIS A 110 9.62 -10.60 -3.34
C HIS A 110 9.66 -12.10 -3.01
N ASN A 111 9.49 -12.47 -1.73
CA ASN A 111 9.81 -13.80 -1.20
C ASN A 111 8.65 -14.52 -0.48
N LEU A 112 7.47 -13.92 -0.36
CA LEU A 112 6.36 -14.49 0.44
C LEU A 112 5.73 -15.77 -0.14
N VAL A 113 5.94 -16.07 -1.42
CA VAL A 113 5.40 -17.29 -2.07
C VAL A 113 6.45 -18.01 -2.91
N ALA A 114 7.72 -17.83 -2.56
CA ALA A 114 8.78 -18.69 -3.04
C ALA A 114 8.69 -20.01 -2.27
N LEU A 115 8.64 -21.12 -3.01
CA LEU A 115 8.62 -22.52 -2.57
C LEU A 115 7.20 -23.16 -2.49
N PRO A 116 6.94 -24.26 -3.23
CA PRO A 116 6.00 -25.26 -2.72
C PRO A 116 6.53 -25.74 -1.36
N TRP A 117 5.68 -25.73 -0.32
CA TRP A 117 6.05 -26.29 0.97
C TRP A 117 5.86 -27.80 0.93
N LYS A 118 6.79 -28.54 1.55
CA LYS A 118 6.79 -30.01 1.60
C LYS A 118 6.15 -30.56 2.89
N ASP A 119 5.97 -29.71 3.90
CA ASP A 119 5.51 -30.09 5.23
C ASP A 119 4.63 -28.99 5.88
N GLU A 120 3.81 -29.39 6.87
CA GLU A 120 2.84 -28.51 7.54
C GLU A 120 3.50 -27.40 8.37
N LYS A 121 4.73 -27.61 8.88
CA LYS A 121 5.47 -26.60 9.64
C LYS A 121 5.91 -25.45 8.71
N THR A 122 6.38 -25.77 7.52
CA THR A 122 6.75 -24.78 6.50
C THR A 122 5.53 -24.01 5.99
N LYS A 123 4.39 -24.68 5.79
CA LYS A 123 3.10 -24.05 5.46
C LYS A 123 2.69 -23.01 6.51
N ASN A 124 2.66 -23.39 7.78
CA ASN A 124 2.29 -22.51 8.89
C ASN A 124 3.24 -21.32 9.03
N LYS A 125 4.54 -21.54 8.80
CA LYS A 125 5.55 -20.47 8.77
C LYS A 125 5.27 -19.47 7.65
N SER A 126 4.92 -19.94 6.44
CA SER A 126 4.57 -19.09 5.31
C SER A 126 3.28 -18.30 5.55
N LEU A 127 2.23 -18.95 6.05
CA LEU A 127 0.98 -18.26 6.43
C LEU A 127 1.23 -17.19 7.48
N LYS A 128 1.98 -17.49 8.55
CA LYS A 128 2.30 -16.51 9.60
C LYS A 128 3.04 -15.30 9.04
N LYS A 129 4.00 -15.51 8.13
CA LYS A 129 4.72 -14.41 7.46
C LYS A 129 3.79 -13.56 6.60
N ILE A 130 2.90 -14.18 5.83
CA ILE A 130 1.91 -13.47 5.01
C ILE A 130 0.99 -12.63 5.89
N TYR A 131 0.38 -13.22 6.92
CA TYR A 131 -0.53 -12.48 7.80
C TYR A 131 0.18 -11.37 8.57
N LEU A 132 1.39 -11.60 9.08
CA LEU A 132 2.15 -10.57 9.78
C LEU A 132 2.48 -9.39 8.86
N ALA A 133 2.89 -9.66 7.61
CA ALA A 133 3.12 -8.62 6.62
C ALA A 133 1.81 -7.88 6.28
N GLY A 134 0.70 -8.60 6.14
CA GLY A 134 -0.62 -8.00 5.91
C GLY A 134 -1.07 -7.08 7.03
N VAL A 135 -0.92 -7.51 8.29
CA VAL A 135 -1.22 -6.69 9.48
C VAL A 135 -0.33 -5.46 9.55
N PHE A 136 0.98 -5.62 9.28
CA PHE A 136 1.92 -4.51 9.28
C PHE A 136 1.57 -3.47 8.20
N ILE A 137 1.30 -3.92 6.97
CA ILE A 137 0.86 -3.05 5.87
C ILE A 137 -0.45 -2.33 6.23
N LEU A 138 -1.43 -3.05 6.79
CA LEU A 138 -2.71 -2.48 7.22
C LEU A 138 -2.52 -1.40 8.30
N PHE A 139 -1.63 -1.63 9.27
CA PHE A 139 -1.31 -0.64 10.30
C PHE A 139 -0.78 0.67 9.69
N PHE A 140 0.19 0.60 8.77
CA PHE A 140 0.70 1.81 8.11
C PHE A 140 -0.33 2.47 7.20
N TYR A 141 -1.25 1.72 6.60
CA TYR A 141 -2.36 2.31 5.86
C TYR A 141 -3.34 3.06 6.77
N ILE A 142 -3.63 2.52 7.96
CA ILE A 142 -4.44 3.22 8.96
C ILE A 142 -3.75 4.52 9.36
N LEU A 143 -2.43 4.50 9.59
CA LEU A 143 -1.66 5.72 9.84
C LEU A 143 -1.74 6.71 8.68
N LEU A 144 -1.64 6.26 7.42
CA LEU A 144 -1.84 7.12 6.25
C LEU A 144 -3.22 7.75 6.23
N LEU A 145 -4.29 6.97 6.41
CA LEU A 145 -5.65 7.48 6.45
C LEU A 145 -5.81 8.51 7.57
N PHE A 146 -5.22 8.26 8.73
CA PHE A 146 -5.20 9.22 9.84
C PHE A 146 -4.51 10.53 9.44
N THR A 147 -3.33 10.48 8.80
CA THR A 147 -2.66 11.69 8.32
C THR A 147 -3.48 12.45 7.27
N MET A 148 -4.20 11.74 6.39
CA MET A 148 -5.08 12.35 5.38
C MET A 148 -6.28 13.07 6.02
N VAL A 149 -6.87 12.46 7.04
CA VAL A 149 -7.95 13.07 7.82
C VAL A 149 -7.41 14.28 8.59
N ALA A 150 -6.28 14.16 9.27
CA ALA A 150 -5.65 15.26 9.99
C ALA A 150 -5.36 16.46 9.06
N MET A 151 -4.79 16.22 7.87
CA MET A 151 -4.56 17.26 6.87
C MET A 151 -5.85 17.96 6.42
N ARG A 152 -6.99 17.27 6.38
CA ARG A 152 -8.28 17.86 5.99
C ARG A 152 -8.87 18.78 7.06
N PHE A 153 -8.67 18.44 8.33
CA PHE A 153 -9.21 19.20 9.46
C PHE A 153 -8.18 20.18 10.06
N GLY A 154 -7.11 20.51 9.32
CA GLY A 154 -6.12 21.51 9.72
C GLY A 154 -5.21 21.08 10.86
N GLY A 155 -4.94 19.77 10.97
CA GLY A 155 -4.44 19.09 12.16
C GLY A 155 -3.35 19.84 12.94
N ILE A 156 -3.74 20.29 14.14
CA ILE A 156 -2.98 20.51 15.41
C ILE A 156 -1.66 21.29 15.30
#